data_AF-A0A7W9H5V6-F1
#
_entry.id   AF-A0A7W9H5V6-F1
#
_cell.length_a   1.000
_cell.length_b   1.000
_cell.length_c   1.000
_cell.angle_alpha   90.00
_cell.angle_beta   90.00
_cell.angle_gamma   90.00
#
_symmetry.space_group_name_H-M   'P 1'
#
loop_
_entity.id
_entity.type
_entity.pdbx_description
1 polymer ?
#
loop_
_entity_poly.entity_id
_entity_poly.type
_entity_poly.pdbx_seq_one_letter_code
_entity_poly.pdbx_strand_id
1 'polypeptide(L)'
;MIYHSLPLTDWNAAPDGPYAPASLAEEGFVHCSPDEPTTLTVVNAFYRDAPRPLLVLALDETRLTARVEWEAAAPAPPPGVAEDTRFPHV
;
A
#
# COMPACT_ATOMS: atom_id res chain seq x y z
N MET A 1 -9.04 -9.06 1.37
CA MET A 1 -8.48 -8.45 0.14
C MET A 1 -7.97 -7.09 0.55
N ILE A 2 -6.68 -6.83 0.37
CA ILE A 2 -6.02 -5.55 0.70
C ILE A 2 -5.43 -4.92 -0.56
N TYR A 3 -5.10 -3.64 -0.50
CA TYR A 3 -4.77 -2.87 -1.71
C TYR A 3 -3.43 -2.14 -1.58
N HIS A 4 -2.50 -2.41 -2.49
CA HIS A 4 -1.21 -1.72 -2.54
C HIS A 4 -1.15 -0.76 -3.74
N SER A 5 -0.86 0.51 -3.49
CA SER A 5 -0.77 1.55 -4.53
C SER A 5 0.69 1.83 -4.88
N LEU A 6 1.01 1.90 -6.17
CA LEU A 6 2.38 2.08 -6.66
C LEU A 6 2.42 2.66 -8.08
N PRO A 7 3.47 3.41 -8.45
CA PRO A 7 3.74 3.74 -9.86
C PRO A 7 4.01 2.48 -10.71
N LEU A 8 3.58 2.49 -11.97
CA LEU A 8 3.90 1.40 -12.92
C LEU A 8 5.41 1.23 -13.14
N THR A 9 6.17 2.33 -13.05
CA THR A 9 7.63 2.29 -13.16
C THR A 9 8.26 1.41 -12.09
N ASP A 10 7.73 1.47 -10.87
CA ASP A 10 8.27 0.75 -9.72
C ASP A 10 7.90 -0.73 -9.81
N TRP A 11 6.69 -1.03 -10.30
CA TRP A 11 6.28 -2.39 -10.61
C TRP A 11 7.19 -3.07 -11.64
N ASN A 12 7.60 -2.32 -12.67
CA ASN A 12 8.43 -2.82 -13.75
C ASN A 12 9.94 -2.73 -13.48
N ALA A 13 10.38 -2.27 -12.31
CA ALA A 13 11.79 -2.05 -12.02
C ALA A 13 12.61 -3.36 -11.97
N ALA A 14 11.96 -4.47 -11.59
CA ALA A 14 12.59 -5.79 -11.51
C ALA A 14 11.58 -6.89 -11.91
N PRO A 15 11.23 -7.01 -13.20
CA PRO A 15 10.14 -7.88 -13.64
C PRO A 15 10.43 -9.38 -13.44
N ASP A 16 11.70 -9.76 -13.41
CA ASP A 16 12.14 -11.14 -13.18
C ASP A 16 12.43 -11.44 -11.69
N GLY A 17 12.26 -10.45 -10.82
CA GLY A 17 12.55 -10.54 -9.39
C GLY A 17 11.31 -10.42 -8.51
N PRO A 18 11.44 -10.68 -7.19
CA PRO A 18 10.37 -10.36 -6.26
C PRO A 18 10.14 -8.85 -6.23
N TYR A 19 8.87 -8.46 -6.11
CA TYR A 19 8.52 -7.07 -5.87
C TYR A 19 9.01 -6.63 -4.47
N ALA A 20 9.80 -5.55 -4.43
CA ALA A 20 10.37 -5.01 -3.19
C ALA A 20 10.37 -3.47 -3.25
N PRO A 21 9.32 -2.79 -2.75
CA PRO A 21 9.28 -1.33 -2.71
C PRO A 21 10.27 -0.77 -1.68
N ALA A 22 10.56 0.53 -1.78
CA ALA A 22 11.47 1.21 -0.86
C ALA A 22 11.06 1.05 0.62
N SER A 23 9.76 1.08 0.92
CA SER A 23 9.24 0.91 2.29
C SER A 23 9.68 -0.42 2.93
N LEU A 24 9.86 -1.48 2.14
CA LEU A 24 10.33 -2.76 2.67
C LEU A 24 11.75 -2.66 3.21
N ALA A 25 12.62 -1.88 2.54
CA ALA A 25 13.99 -1.66 2.99
C ALA A 25 14.10 -0.59 4.08
N GLU A 26 13.26 0.45 4.02
CA GLU A 26 13.33 1.63 4.90
C GLU A 26 12.55 1.45 6.21
N GLU A 27 11.39 0.79 6.16
CA GLU A 27 10.44 0.65 7.26
C GLU A 27 10.27 -0.82 7.70
N GLY A 28 10.60 -1.77 6.81
CA GLY A 28 10.52 -3.21 7.08
C GLY A 28 9.22 -3.87 6.66
N PHE A 29 8.31 -3.14 5.98
CA PHE A 29 7.00 -3.65 5.54
C PHE A 29 6.47 -2.91 4.30
N VAL A 30 5.45 -3.48 3.66
CA VAL A 30 4.74 -2.89 2.52
C VAL A 30 3.39 -2.34 2.96
N HIS A 31 3.20 -1.04 2.77
CA HIS A 31 1.94 -0.35 3.07
C HIS A 31 0.81 -0.82 2.16
N CYS A 32 -0.28 -1.28 2.76
CA CYS A 32 -1.53 -1.58 2.07
C CYS A 32 -2.71 -0.81 2.69
N SER A 33 -3.78 -0.70 1.93
CA SER A 33 -5.05 -0.11 2.35
C SER A 33 -6.10 -1.21 2.60
N PRO A 34 -7.01 -1.00 3.56
CA PRO A 34 -7.99 -2.00 3.99
C PRO A 34 -9.09 -2.26 2.95
N ASP A 35 -9.42 -1.25 2.13
CA ASP A 35 -10.51 -1.29 1.16
C ASP A 35 -10.35 -0.24 0.05
N GLU A 36 -11.20 -0.29 -0.98
CA GLU A 36 -11.15 0.63 -2.12
C GLU A 36 -11.40 2.10 -1.74
N PRO A 37 -12.39 2.47 -0.90
CA PRO A 37 -12.59 3.85 -0.47
C PRO A 37 -11.36 4.43 0.25
N THR A 38 -10.77 3.67 1.16
CA THR A 38 -9.55 4.10 1.88
C THR A 38 -8.38 4.22 0.92
N THR A 39 -8.24 3.29 -0.02
CA THR A 39 -7.21 3.33 -1.08
C THR A 39 -7.33 4.60 -1.90
N LEU A 40 -8.53 4.97 -2.34
CA LEU A 40 -8.75 6.21 -3.10
C LEU A 40 -8.36 7.45 -2.28
N THR A 41 -8.67 7.47 -0.98
CA THR A 41 -8.26 8.58 -0.10
C THR A 41 -6.73 8.65 0.04
N VAL A 42 -6.05 7.51 0.25
CA VAL A 42 -4.58 7.40 0.29
C VAL A 42 -3.96 7.89 -1.02
N VAL A 43 -4.48 7.45 -2.17
CA VAL A 43 -3.99 7.86 -3.50
C VAL A 43 -4.14 9.37 -3.71
N ASN A 44 -5.28 9.94 -3.32
CA ASN A 44 -5.53 11.37 -3.45
C ASN A 44 -4.67 12.24 -2.52
N ALA A 45 -4.29 11.70 -1.35
CA ALA A 45 -3.47 12.37 -0.35
C ALA A 45 -1.97 12.31 -0.67
N PHE A 46 -1.46 11.13 -1.03
CA PHE A 46 -0.01 10.88 -1.10
C PHE A 46 0.52 10.68 -2.52
N TYR A 47 -0.32 10.28 -3.47
CA TYR A 47 0.10 9.94 -4.84
C TYR A 47 -0.35 10.97 -5.88
N ARG A 48 -0.63 12.21 -5.45
CA ARG A 48 -1.08 13.28 -6.38
C ARG A 48 -0.02 13.57 -7.45
N ASP A 49 1.22 13.71 -7.02
CA ASP A 49 2.37 14.07 -7.86
C ASP A 49 3.23 12.84 -8.24
N ALA A 50 2.77 11.63 -7.92
CA ALA A 50 3.48 10.40 -8.25
C ALA A 50 3.55 10.16 -9.77
N PRO A 51 4.62 9.51 -10.28
CA PRO A 51 4.72 9.13 -11.68
C PRO A 51 3.50 8.31 -12.14
N ARG A 52 3.06 8.57 -13.37
CA ARG A 52 1.89 7.92 -13.99
C ARG A 52 2.33 6.92 -15.07
N PRO A 53 1.54 5.85 -15.31
CA PRO A 53 0.29 5.51 -14.62
C PRO A 53 0.53 4.98 -13.20
N LEU A 54 -0.46 5.22 -12.34
CA LEU A 54 -0.51 4.64 -11.00
C LEU A 54 -1.32 3.34 -11.06
N LEU A 55 -0.83 2.30 -10.42
CA LEU A 55 -1.49 1.01 -10.28
C LEU A 55 -2.02 0.84 -8.86
N VAL A 56 -3.03 -0.02 -8.74
CA VAL A 56 -3.49 -0.58 -7.46
C VAL A 56 -3.50 -2.09 -7.61
N LEU A 57 -2.71 -2.79 -6.80
CA LEU A 57 -2.71 -4.25 -6.72
C LEU A 57 -3.72 -4.68 -5.66
N ALA A 58 -4.64 -5.56 -6.05
CA ALA A 58 -5.52 -6.23 -5.10
C ALA A 58 -4.86 -7.55 -4.66
N LEU A 59 -4.58 -7.66 -3.36
CA LEU A 59 -3.90 -8.80 -2.76
C LEU A 59 -4.89 -9.63 -1.96
N ASP A 60 -4.89 -10.93 -2.21
CA ASP A 60 -5.60 -11.91 -1.39
C ASP A 60 -4.68 -12.36 -0.26
N GLU A 61 -4.99 -11.89 0.95
CA GLU A 61 -4.22 -12.16 2.18
C GLU A 61 -4.06 -13.66 2.43
N THR A 62 -5.04 -14.48 2.02
CA THR A 62 -5.00 -15.94 2.23
C THR A 62 -3.97 -16.64 1.34
N ARG A 63 -3.46 -15.94 0.32
CA ARG A 63 -2.47 -16.42 -0.64
C ARG A 63 -1.08 -15.84 -0.39
N LEU A 64 -0.93 -14.96 0.60
CA LEU A 64 0.37 -14.42 0.98
C LEU A 64 1.10 -15.41 1.87
N THR A 65 2.40 -15.57 1.63
CA THR A 65 3.30 -16.30 2.54
C THR A 65 3.89 -15.39 3.61
N ALA A 66 3.80 -14.07 3.41
CA ALA A 66 4.19 -13.05 4.38
C ALA A 66 3.09 -12.85 5.44
N ARG A 67 3.48 -12.38 6.62
CA ARG A 67 2.53 -11.99 7.67
C ARG A 67 1.83 -10.71 7.24
N VAL A 68 0.53 -10.62 7.50
CA VAL A 68 -0.22 -9.36 7.39
C VAL A 68 -0.53 -8.88 8.80
N GLU A 69 0.02 -7.73 9.19
CA GLU A 69 -0.28 -7.09 10.46
C GLU A 69 -1.22 -5.90 10.25
N TRP A 70 -2.23 -5.76 11.11
CA TRP A 70 -3.22 -4.69 11.03
C TRP A 70 -2.99 -3.68 12.14
N GLU A 71 -2.38 -2.55 11.79
CA GLU A 71 -1.89 -1.56 12.74
C GLU A 71 -2.61 -0.22 12.60
N ALA A 72 -2.62 0.60 13.66
CA ALA A 72 -3.13 1.95 13.56
C ALA A 72 -2.18 2.79 12.68
N ALA A 73 -2.73 3.75 11.93
CA ALA A 73 -1.90 4.66 11.16
C ALA A 73 -0.98 5.48 12.07
N ALA A 74 0.28 5.64 11.66
CA ALA A 74 1.27 6.46 12.34
C ALA A 74 1.77 7.57 11.41
N PRO A 75 1.74 8.85 11.82
CA PRO A 75 1.21 9.36 13.08
C PRO A 75 -0.33 9.44 13.14
N ALA A 76 -1.00 9.50 11.99
CA ALA A 76 -2.46 9.59 11.87
C ALA A 76 -2.89 9.12 10.47
N PRO A 77 -4.14 8.68 10.29
CA PRO A 77 -4.63 8.32 8.95
C PRO A 77 -4.78 9.56 8.06
N PRO A 78 -4.80 9.39 6.71
CA PRO A 78 -4.99 10.52 5.80
C PRO A 78 -6.34 11.20 6.03
N PRO A 79 -6.45 12.52 5.77
CA PRO A 79 -7.71 13.24 5.91
C PRO A 79 -8.85 12.57 5.13
N GLY A 80 -9.97 12.34 5.80
CA GLY A 80 -11.13 11.63 5.22
C GLY A 80 -11.20 10.13 5.54
N VAL A 81 -10.21 9.59 6.25
CA VAL A 81 -10.24 8.24 6.83
C VAL A 81 -10.50 8.33 8.33
N ALA A 82 -11.28 7.40 8.88
CA ALA A 82 -11.61 7.37 10.31
C ALA A 82 -10.36 7.12 11.16
N GLU A 83 -10.24 7.78 12.32
CA GLU A 83 -9.06 7.72 13.21
C GLU A 83 -8.72 6.30 13.70
N ASP A 84 -9.73 5.44 13.85
CA ASP A 84 -9.60 4.06 14.31
C ASP A 84 -9.33 3.06 13.17
N THR A 85 -9.25 3.53 11.93
CA THR A 85 -8.92 2.68 10.77
C THR A 85 -7.57 2.01 10.96
N ARG A 86 -7.56 0.69 10.80
CA ARG A 86 -6.36 -0.12 10.79
C ARG A 86 -5.86 -0.30 9.35
N PHE A 87 -4.56 -0.17 9.16
CA PHE A 87 -3.89 -0.35 7.88
C PHE A 87 -3.14 -1.69 7.88
N PRO A 88 -3.31 -2.50 6.83
CA PRO A 88 -2.54 -3.72 6.66
C PRO A 88 -1.10 -3.43 6.23
N HIS A 89 -0.14 -4.02 6.93
CA HIS A 89 1.28 -4.06 6.58
C HIS A 89 1.67 -5.49 6.26
N VAL A 90 2.30 -5.69 5.10
CA VAL A 90 2.79 -6.99 4.60
C VAL A 90 4.29 -7.10 4.76
#